data_AF-W7DQE4-F1
#
_entry.id   AF-W7DQE4-F1
#
_cell.length_a   1.000
_cell.length_b   1.000
_cell.length_c   1.000
_cell.angle_alpha   90.00
_cell.angle_beta   90.00
_cell.angle_gamma   90.00
#
_symmetry.space_group_name_H-M   'P 1'
#
loop_
_entity.id
_entity.type
_entity.pdbx_description
1 polymer ?
#
loop_
_entity_poly.entity_id
_entity_poly.type
_entity_poly.pdbx_seq_one_letter_code
_entity_poly.pdbx_strand_id
1 'polypeptide(L)'
;MQKEMQTAFNDWADTGASRDEIVINKPRTIEGVKRIKLGWQGSKGRWRLIHLNEFGYTKMGRKITPAGIGTLRRIVKEKEQAYQKIVAEELKRHL
;
A
#
# COMPACT_ATOMS: atom_id res chain seq x y z
N MET A 1 -1.66 -4.61 9.13
CA MET A 1 -1.71 -3.81 7.89
C MET A 1 -0.93 -2.50 7.97
N GLN A 2 -1.30 -1.50 8.80
CA GLN A 2 -0.64 -0.18 8.76
C GLN A 2 0.86 -0.24 9.09
N LYS A 3 1.25 -0.94 10.17
CA LYS A 3 2.66 -1.18 10.50
C LYS A 3 3.43 -1.86 9.37
N GLU A 4 2.84 -2.87 8.75
CA GLU A 4 3.49 -3.63 7.67
C GLU A 4 3.69 -2.78 6.42
N MET A 5 2.69 -1.94 6.08
CA MET A 5 2.82 -0.96 5.01
C MET A 5 3.91 0.05 5.32
N GLN A 6 4.00 0.55 6.56
CA GLN A 6 5.05 1.46 6.97
C GLN A 6 6.44 0.80 6.91
N THR A 7 6.57 -0.45 7.35
CA THR A 7 7.83 -1.19 7.31
C THR A 7 8.32 -1.40 5.89
N ALA A 8 7.44 -1.77 4.96
CA ALA A 8 7.82 -2.00 3.57
C ALA A 8 8.30 -0.73 2.85
N PHE A 9 8.04 0.44 3.42
CA PHE A 9 8.51 1.73 2.93
C PHE A 9 9.83 2.16 3.59
N ASN A 10 10.31 1.46 4.62
CA ASN A 10 11.61 1.73 5.25
C ASN A 10 12.77 1.33 4.33
N ASP A 11 12.62 0.27 3.55
CA ASP A 11 13.73 -0.33 2.75
C ASP A 11 14.28 0.62 1.67
N TRP A 12 13.52 1.65 1.30
CA TRP A 12 13.91 2.70 0.34
C TRP A 12 13.56 4.10 0.87
N ALA A 13 13.41 4.24 2.18
CA ALA A 13 13.12 5.52 2.81
C ALA A 13 14.34 6.43 2.72
N ASP A 14 14.27 7.46 1.88
CA ASP A 14 15.20 8.59 1.90
C ASP A 14 14.99 9.42 3.18
N THR A 15 13.91 10.21 3.23
CA THR A 15 13.55 11.04 4.40
C THR A 15 12.49 10.42 5.30
N GLY A 16 12.01 9.22 4.99
CA GLY A 16 10.87 8.59 5.69
C GLY A 16 9.49 9.19 5.38
N ALA A 17 9.41 10.35 4.72
CA ALA A 17 8.13 11.03 4.47
C ALA A 17 7.08 10.17 3.71
N SER A 18 7.50 9.29 2.80
CA SER A 18 6.56 8.36 2.12
C SER A 18 5.93 7.35 3.07
N ARG A 19 6.59 7.01 4.17
CA ARG A 19 6.06 6.17 5.25
C ARG A 19 5.17 6.99 6.19
N ASP A 20 5.66 8.15 6.58
CA ASP A 20 5.04 8.96 7.64
C ASP A 20 3.69 9.53 7.20
N GLU A 21 3.50 9.77 5.90
CA GLU A 21 2.24 10.27 5.35
C GLU A 21 1.22 9.16 5.04
N ILE A 22 1.51 7.87 5.30
CA ILE A 22 0.58 6.78 5.00
C ILE A 22 -0.68 6.90 5.87
N VAL A 23 -1.84 6.94 5.21
CA VAL A 23 -3.15 6.90 5.84
C VAL A 23 -3.93 5.68 5.35
N ILE A 24 -4.37 4.84 6.29
CA ILE A 24 -5.25 3.71 6.02
C ILE A 24 -6.58 3.95 6.75
N ASN A 25 -7.66 4.03 6.01
CA ASN A 25 -8.99 4.20 6.59
C ASN A 25 -9.58 2.87 7.04
N LYS A 26 -10.54 2.94 7.97
CA LYS A 26 -11.32 1.77 8.41
C LYS A 26 -11.99 1.09 7.20
N PRO A 27 -12.09 -0.25 7.19
CA PRO A 27 -12.82 -0.98 6.15
C PRO A 27 -14.27 -0.48 6.05
N ARG A 28 -14.77 -0.32 4.81
CA ARG A 28 -16.15 0.08 4.52
C ARG A 28 -16.75 -0.85 3.48
N THR A 29 -18.02 -1.15 3.60
CA THR A 29 -18.76 -1.84 2.53
C THR A 29 -19.23 -0.82 1.51
N ILE A 30 -18.81 -0.97 0.26
CA ILE A 30 -19.19 -0.12 -0.87
C ILE A 30 -19.64 -1.07 -1.98
N GLU A 31 -20.87 -0.91 -2.45
CA GLU A 31 -21.45 -1.77 -3.51
C GLU A 31 -21.38 -3.27 -3.17
N GLY A 32 -21.66 -3.63 -1.91
CA GLY A 32 -21.58 -5.01 -1.43
C GLY A 32 -20.15 -5.56 -1.21
N VAL A 33 -19.11 -4.79 -1.54
CA VAL A 33 -17.71 -5.20 -1.40
C VAL A 33 -17.06 -4.49 -0.22
N LYS A 34 -16.41 -5.22 0.68
CA LYS A 34 -15.56 -4.62 1.73
C LYS A 34 -14.29 -4.04 1.07
N ARG A 35 -14.12 -2.72 1.18
CA ARG A 35 -12.98 -1.97 0.64
C ARG A 35 -12.23 -1.26 1.76
N ILE A 36 -10.92 -1.13 1.61
CA ILE A 36 -10.04 -0.32 2.47
C ILE A 36 -9.44 0.78 1.59
N LYS A 37 -9.47 2.03 2.06
CA LYS A 37 -8.82 3.15 1.36
C LYS A 37 -7.44 3.39 1.94
N LEU A 38 -6.42 3.22 1.10
CA LEU A 38 -5.03 3.60 1.33
C LEU A 38 -4.74 4.93 0.63
N GLY A 39 -4.00 5.82 1.29
CA GLY A 39 -3.57 7.08 0.70
C GLY A 39 -2.36 7.69 1.40
N TRP A 40 -1.97 8.86 0.93
CA TRP A 40 -0.89 9.67 1.49
C TRP A 40 -1.39 11.07 1.84
N GLN A 41 -1.24 11.47 3.09
CA GLN A 41 -1.65 12.79 3.58
C GLN A 41 -0.60 13.33 4.55
N GLY A 42 -0.01 14.48 4.20
CA GLY A 42 0.92 15.21 5.04
C GLY A 42 1.51 16.42 4.31
N SER A 43 2.38 17.14 5.02
CA SER A 43 2.95 18.43 4.57
C SER A 43 3.95 18.32 3.43
N LYS A 44 4.52 17.13 3.19
CA LYS A 44 5.43 16.83 2.09
C LYS A 44 4.69 16.39 0.82
N GLY A 45 3.39 16.15 0.88
CA GLY A 45 2.54 15.93 -0.29
C GLY A 45 2.93 14.70 -1.12
N ARG A 46 3.33 13.61 -0.47
CA ARG A 46 3.87 12.39 -1.11
C ARG A 46 2.88 11.69 -2.04
N TRP A 47 1.58 11.96 -1.92
CA TRP A 47 0.58 11.51 -2.88
C TRP A 47 0.92 11.87 -4.34
N ARG A 48 1.66 12.97 -4.56
CA ARG A 48 2.12 13.42 -5.89
C ARG A 48 3.25 12.58 -6.47
N LEU A 49 3.98 11.84 -5.64
CA LEU A 49 5.19 11.11 -6.04
C LEU A 49 5.03 9.59 -5.92
N ILE A 50 4.10 9.13 -5.07
CA ILE A 50 4.02 7.72 -4.73
C ILE A 50 3.76 6.82 -5.95
N HIS A 51 2.96 7.28 -6.90
CA HIS A 51 2.68 6.54 -8.12
C HIS A 51 3.94 6.39 -8.99
N LEU A 52 4.82 7.40 -9.01
CA LEU A 52 6.10 7.31 -9.72
C LEU A 52 7.03 6.28 -9.04
N ASN A 53 7.00 6.19 -7.71
CA ASN A 53 7.74 5.17 -6.98
C ASN A 53 7.21 3.76 -7.24
N GLU A 54 5.89 3.59 -7.35
CA GLU A 54 5.27 2.27 -7.57
C GLU A 54 5.41 1.77 -9.02
N PHE A 55 5.40 2.66 -10.00
CA PHE A 55 5.35 2.30 -11.42
C PHE A 55 6.60 2.66 -12.23
N GLY A 56 7.50 3.46 -11.67
CA GLY A 56 8.58 4.10 -12.41
C GLY A 56 8.08 5.26 -13.27
N TYR A 57 9.01 5.95 -13.93
CA TYR A 57 8.71 7.12 -14.74
C TYR A 57 9.79 7.38 -15.80
N THR A 58 9.46 8.21 -16.78
CA THR A 58 10.42 8.66 -17.81
C THR A 58 10.82 10.10 -17.53
N LYS A 59 12.13 10.38 -17.53
CA LYS A 59 12.66 11.74 -17.40
C LYS A 59 13.68 11.96 -18.50
N MET A 60 13.48 13.01 -19.30
CA MET A 60 14.41 13.40 -20.39
C MET A 60 14.74 12.21 -21.32
N GLY A 61 13.72 11.45 -21.74
CA GLY A 61 13.88 10.29 -22.62
C GLY A 61 14.45 9.03 -21.97
N ARG A 62 14.84 9.07 -20.68
CA ARG A 62 15.36 7.90 -19.94
C ARG A 62 14.30 7.33 -19.01
N LYS A 63 14.10 6.01 -19.07
CA LYS A 63 13.27 5.28 -18.10
C LYS A 63 14.02 5.15 -16.77
N ILE A 64 13.35 5.51 -15.68
CA ILE A 64 13.86 5.44 -14.33
C ILE A 64 13.00 4.43 -13.56
N THR A 65 13.67 3.46 -12.94
CA THR A 65 13.08 2.43 -12.08
C THR A 65 13.49 2.70 -10.64
N PRO A 66 12.61 3.26 -9.80
CA PRO A 66 12.90 3.50 -8.39
C PRO A 66 13.05 2.20 -7.60
N ALA A 67 13.80 2.26 -6.49
CA ALA A 67 13.97 1.12 -5.58
C ALA A 67 12.64 0.61 -5.00
N GLY A 68 11.65 1.50 -4.83
CA GLY A 68 10.32 1.18 -4.31
C GLY A 68 9.34 0.55 -5.30
N ILE A 69 9.76 0.23 -6.53
CA ILE A 69 8.86 -0.28 -7.57
C ILE A 69 8.13 -1.56 -7.12
N GLY A 70 6.81 -1.60 -7.31
CA GLY A 70 5.99 -2.75 -6.96
C GLY A 70 5.84 -3.05 -5.46
N THR A 71 6.28 -2.15 -4.58
CA THR A 71 6.19 -2.34 -3.11
C THR A 71 4.74 -2.50 -2.67
N LEU A 72 3.84 -1.64 -3.14
CA LEU A 72 2.42 -1.71 -2.78
C LEU A 72 1.79 -2.98 -3.32
N ARG A 73 2.06 -3.30 -4.59
CA ARG A 73 1.56 -4.54 -5.22
C ARG A 73 1.99 -5.78 -4.44
N ARG A 74 3.25 -5.85 -4.02
CA ARG A 74 3.78 -6.97 -3.24
C ARG A 74 3.04 -7.13 -1.92
N ILE A 75 2.88 -6.04 -1.16
CA ILE A 75 2.18 -6.06 0.14
C ILE A 75 0.72 -6.49 -0.03
N VAL A 76 0.02 -5.95 -1.04
CA VAL A 76 -1.37 -6.32 -1.31
C VAL A 76 -1.48 -7.83 -1.59
N LYS A 77 -0.58 -8.37 -2.41
CA LYS A 77 -0.55 -9.81 -2.74
C LYS A 77 -0.26 -10.68 -1.50
N GLU A 78 0.68 -10.27 -0.66
CA GLU A 78 0.98 -10.96 0.61
C GLU A 78 -0.24 -10.96 1.56
N LYS A 79 -1.01 -9.88 1.58
CA LYS A 79 -2.19 -9.75 2.45
C LYS A 79 -3.43 -10.43 1.90
N GLU A 80 -3.56 -10.58 0.60
CA GLU A 80 -4.66 -11.29 -0.03
C GLU A 80 -4.77 -12.73 0.48
N GLN A 81 -3.66 -13.45 0.52
CA GLN A 81 -3.61 -14.83 1.02
C GLN A 81 -4.01 -14.91 2.50
N ALA A 82 -3.48 -14.00 3.33
CA ALA A 82 -3.82 -13.93 4.75
C ALA A 82 -5.31 -13.61 4.96
N TYR A 83 -5.87 -12.69 4.16
CA TYR A 83 -7.28 -12.33 4.20
C TYR A 83 -8.17 -13.53 3.87
N GLN A 84 -7.88 -14.24 2.77
CA GLN A 84 -8.67 -15.42 2.37
C GLN A 84 -8.68 -16.50 3.45
N LYS A 85 -7.53 -16.75 4.09
CA LYS A 85 -7.42 -17.70 5.20
C LYS A 85 -8.28 -17.31 6.39
N ILE A 86 -8.21 -16.04 6.82
CA ILE A 86 -8.99 -15.53 7.95
C ILE A 86 -10.50 -15.64 7.66
N VAL A 87 -10.92 -15.25 6.45
CA VAL A 87 -12.34 -15.36 6.06
C VAL A 87 -12.81 -16.81 6.10
N ALA A 88 -12.02 -17.75 5.59
CA ALA A 88 -12.37 -19.17 5.62
C ALA A 88 -12.45 -19.73 7.06
N GLU A 89 -11.55 -19.33 7.95
CA GLU A 89 -11.57 -19.72 9.36
C GLU A 89 -12.79 -19.16 10.10
N GLU A 90 -13.13 -17.89 9.87
CA GLU A 90 -14.29 -17.25 10.49
C GLU A 90 -15.61 -17.85 10.00
N LEU A 91 -15.71 -18.18 8.70
CA LEU A 91 -16.88 -18.91 8.17
C LEU A 91 -17.04 -20.28 8.82
N LYS A 92 -15.94 -21.02 9.01
CA LYS A 92 -15.97 -22.33 9.69
C LYS A 92 -16.39 -22.26 11.15
N ARG A 93 -16.10 -21.16 11.85
CA ARG A 93 -16.50 -20.97 13.25
C ARG A 93 -17.99 -20.69 13.44
N HIS A 94 -18.64 -20.17 12.42
CA HIS A 94 -20.06 -19.78 12.44
C HIS A 94 -20.95 -20.73 11.63
N LEU A 95 -20.38 -21.85 11.16
CA LEU A 95 -21.07 -23.03 10.63
C LEU A 95 -21.20 -24.07 11.73
#